data_AF-A0A254RUW2-F1
#
_entry.id   AF-A0A254RUW2-F1
#
_cell.length_a   1.000
_cell.length_b   1.000
_cell.length_c   1.000
_cell.angle_alpha   90.00
_cell.angle_beta   90.00
_cell.angle_gamma   90.00
#
_symmetry.space_group_name_H-M   'P 1'
#
loop_
_entity.id
_entity.type
_entity.pdbx_description
1 polymer ?
#
loop_
_entity_poly.entity_id
_entity_poly.type
_entity_poly.pdbx_seq_one_letter_code
_entity_poly.pdbx_strand_id
1 'polypeptide(L)'
;MSSKKINLRKSLAFATVSTSLAMVACDFSADTTVKASDDPTPGPVSELPEGAFLQVNTLEDLPNCTPSREGKSAYVNISNSVYVCSNERWTKASVTIDPIVPPEESSSSIGEIVPETSSSGLVPPPPPPPYYDCFQTWYGTESVYRIETGFDNGSETSGYWFAYGDDADGGASRIIWPVPPGNEYDENAFDPIIDHCGGICGTYYLDHGGNLVYDPFVGVGFSLAGYDNNGIITVVDASSMGGIRITYTSDAPAVLELGMGDYMDQKVGYDVPFVTLPKATAPTTKVFTWADFKQAGWGSGKITGEEAATMLAVIKFKIQSKSGSTGSFNIMAIGAFDETCSSYIPPMPRSSSSFVPPEPKSSSSFYVPYYGFETWYGYEGVYKIETGLDAGEDMSGYWYEFNDAVDGGESKIIWPVPKGTEWDDNALDPIIDYCAGVCGTYQLEQGKMDYNPFVGIAFDIAGPADYWDGPAVAADASAMGGLCIAYTSDFAASLELGLSDEKEAEVGYDIPFASLPKATSVVVKDIPWSSFKQAGWGTGKITGEEAAAMLKSVRFKIQGKDGMTGSFNVMSVGALGGGCSAERYFTVIPTVDVVKLNEKKIDR
;
A
#
# COMPACT_ATOMS: atom_id res chain seq x y z
N MET A 1 -11.82 -41.87 65.41
CA MET A 1 -11.12 -43.08 65.88
C MET A 1 -10.15 -43.52 64.79
N SER A 2 -8.89 -43.73 65.17
CA SER A 2 -7.73 -43.94 64.32
C SER A 2 -7.35 -45.41 64.26
N SER A 3 -6.96 -45.91 63.09
CA SER A 3 -5.86 -46.87 62.86
C SER A 3 -5.98 -47.48 61.46
N LYS A 4 -4.93 -47.75 60.70
CA LYS A 4 -3.50 -47.42 60.76
C LYS A 4 -2.92 -47.81 59.39
N LYS A 5 -1.92 -47.07 58.93
CA LYS A 5 -1.08 -47.26 57.73
C LYS A 5 -0.40 -48.63 57.65
N ILE A 6 0.10 -48.99 56.45
CA ILE A 6 1.52 -49.35 56.11
C ILE A 6 1.57 -49.95 54.68
N ASN A 7 2.14 -49.21 53.70
CA ASN A 7 3.39 -49.49 52.93
C ASN A 7 3.28 -50.56 51.80
N LEU A 8 4.05 -50.59 50.70
CA LEU A 8 5.35 -50.01 50.30
C LEU A 8 5.55 -50.22 48.76
N ARG A 9 6.32 -49.34 48.08
CA ARG A 9 7.20 -49.56 46.87
C ARG A 9 6.56 -50.02 45.54
N LYS A 10 7.15 -49.89 44.34
CA LYS A 10 8.07 -48.97 43.61
C LYS A 10 8.36 -49.68 42.25
N SER A 11 8.32 -48.93 41.13
CA SER A 11 9.17 -49.01 39.90
C SER A 11 9.20 -50.21 38.92
N LEU A 12 8.94 -49.88 37.63
CA LEU A 12 9.67 -50.11 36.35
C LEU A 12 10.37 -51.45 36.01
N ALA A 13 10.20 -51.92 34.75
CA ALA A 13 11.26 -51.97 33.70
C ALA A 13 10.81 -52.59 32.34
N PHE A 14 11.19 -51.88 31.24
CA PHE A 14 11.69 -52.24 29.89
C PHE A 14 11.38 -53.58 29.16
N ALA A 15 11.14 -53.48 27.83
CA ALA A 15 11.90 -54.20 26.78
C ALA A 15 11.64 -53.68 25.34
N THR A 16 12.72 -53.57 24.57
CA THR A 16 12.91 -53.22 23.14
C THR A 16 12.89 -54.44 22.21
N VAL A 17 12.51 -54.33 20.92
CA VAL A 17 13.00 -55.21 19.81
C VAL A 17 13.05 -54.48 18.44
N SER A 18 14.14 -54.75 17.70
CA SER A 18 14.59 -54.33 16.34
C SER A 18 13.90 -55.17 15.22
N THR A 19 13.91 -54.91 13.90
CA THR A 19 15.00 -55.04 12.90
C THR A 19 14.46 -54.87 11.44
N SER A 20 15.38 -54.80 10.49
CA SER A 20 15.38 -54.26 9.11
C SER A 20 14.98 -55.16 7.90
N LEU A 21 14.67 -54.50 6.77
CA LEU A 21 14.97 -54.69 5.31
C LEU A 21 15.04 -56.09 4.61
N ALA A 22 14.43 -56.21 3.40
CA ALA A 22 15.06 -56.64 2.13
C ALA A 22 14.12 -56.62 0.89
N MET A 23 14.72 -56.37 -0.28
CA MET A 23 14.15 -56.15 -1.63
C MET A 23 13.80 -57.44 -2.41
N VAL A 24 12.96 -57.32 -3.46
CA VAL A 24 13.01 -58.16 -4.68
C VAL A 24 12.63 -57.32 -5.92
N ALA A 25 13.47 -57.41 -6.95
CA ALA A 25 13.24 -56.94 -8.32
C ALA A 25 12.95 -58.14 -9.26
N CYS A 26 12.21 -57.92 -10.36
CA CYS A 26 12.35 -58.67 -11.62
C CYS A 26 11.65 -57.97 -12.81
N ASP A 27 12.31 -58.09 -13.96
CA ASP A 27 12.23 -57.42 -15.28
C ASP A 27 11.05 -57.74 -16.24
N PHE A 28 10.80 -56.76 -17.12
CA PHE A 28 10.45 -56.74 -18.58
C PHE A 28 9.66 -57.86 -19.28
N SER A 29 8.62 -57.48 -20.06
CA SER A 29 8.70 -57.29 -21.53
C SER A 29 7.36 -56.81 -22.16
N ALA A 30 7.47 -56.15 -23.32
CA ALA A 30 6.44 -55.52 -24.18
C ALA A 30 5.45 -56.53 -24.83
N ASP A 31 4.31 -56.20 -25.48
CA ASP A 31 3.94 -55.06 -26.31
C ASP A 31 2.40 -55.06 -26.61
N THR A 32 1.92 -53.87 -27.01
CA THR A 32 0.80 -53.50 -27.90
C THR A 32 -0.72 -53.71 -27.63
N THR A 33 -1.40 -52.54 -27.75
CA THR A 33 -2.80 -52.23 -28.14
C THR A 33 -3.91 -52.30 -27.09
N VAL A 34 -4.39 -51.14 -26.62
CA VAL A 34 -5.81 -50.67 -26.69
C VAL A 34 -5.84 -49.14 -26.49
N LYS A 35 -6.84 -48.51 -27.13
CA LYS A 35 -7.09 -47.09 -27.44
C LYS A 35 -7.18 -46.15 -26.24
N ALA A 36 -6.71 -44.92 -26.45
CA ALA A 36 -6.89 -43.77 -25.58
C ALA A 36 -8.34 -43.28 -25.56
N SER A 37 -8.83 -43.03 -24.35
CA SER A 37 -9.98 -42.20 -24.00
C SER A 37 -9.69 -41.81 -22.55
N ASP A 38 -9.30 -40.56 -22.31
CA ASP A 38 -9.60 -39.84 -21.08
C ASP A 38 -9.39 -38.34 -21.35
N ASP A 39 -10.48 -37.62 -21.18
CA ASP A 39 -10.58 -36.17 -21.13
C ASP A 39 -10.41 -35.74 -19.66
N PRO A 40 -9.61 -34.71 -19.36
CA PRO A 40 -9.90 -33.84 -18.24
C PRO A 40 -10.17 -32.41 -18.75
N THR A 41 -11.40 -31.98 -18.49
CA THR A 41 -11.91 -30.60 -18.59
C THR A 41 -10.94 -29.54 -18.04
N PRO A 42 -10.71 -28.41 -18.75
CA PRO A 42 -9.92 -27.28 -18.24
C PRO A 42 -10.71 -26.42 -17.24
N GLY A 43 -10.03 -26.01 -16.16
CA GLY A 43 -10.49 -24.99 -15.20
C GLY A 43 -10.40 -23.55 -15.73
N PRO A 44 -10.85 -22.56 -14.94
CA PRO A 44 -11.18 -21.21 -15.42
C PRO A 44 -9.93 -20.39 -15.78
N VAL A 45 -10.13 -19.54 -16.79
CA VAL A 45 -9.14 -18.78 -17.55
C VAL A 45 -8.83 -17.46 -16.82
N SER A 46 -7.55 -17.17 -16.61
CA SER A 46 -7.02 -15.88 -16.17
C SER A 46 -7.29 -14.79 -17.21
N GLU A 47 -7.84 -13.64 -16.81
CA GLU A 47 -8.18 -12.55 -17.72
C GLU A 47 -6.94 -11.84 -18.30
N LEU A 48 -7.09 -11.42 -19.55
CA LEU A 48 -6.07 -10.88 -20.44
C LEU A 48 -5.87 -9.36 -20.27
N PRO A 49 -4.64 -8.82 -20.35
CA PRO A 49 -4.42 -7.37 -20.34
C PRO A 49 -5.04 -6.67 -21.56
N GLU A 50 -5.53 -5.44 -21.36
CA GLU A 50 -6.31 -4.68 -22.35
C GLU A 50 -5.63 -4.61 -23.73
N GLY A 51 -6.39 -5.05 -24.75
CA GLY A 51 -5.96 -5.07 -26.15
C GLY A 51 -5.15 -6.30 -26.57
N ALA A 52 -4.76 -7.20 -25.67
CA ALA A 52 -4.09 -8.47 -26.04
C ALA A 52 -5.12 -9.56 -26.40
N PHE A 53 -4.96 -10.16 -27.57
CA PHE A 53 -5.83 -11.23 -28.07
C PHE A 53 -5.63 -12.57 -27.33
N LEU A 54 -4.44 -12.83 -26.79
CA LEU A 54 -4.14 -14.04 -26.00
C LEU A 54 -2.95 -13.83 -25.04
N GLN A 55 -2.91 -14.64 -23.98
CA GLN A 55 -1.91 -14.63 -22.92
C GLN A 55 -1.19 -15.96 -22.99
N VAL A 56 0.13 -15.91 -22.94
CA VAL A 56 0.94 -17.11 -22.78
C VAL A 56 2.04 -16.83 -21.75
N ASN A 57 2.54 -17.89 -21.12
CA ASN A 57 3.55 -17.73 -20.08
C ASN A 57 4.91 -17.40 -20.69
N THR A 58 5.36 -18.15 -21.70
CA THR A 58 6.64 -17.93 -22.40
C THR A 58 6.45 -17.55 -23.87
N LEU A 59 7.51 -17.04 -24.51
CA LEU A 59 7.48 -16.72 -25.94
C LEU A 59 7.31 -17.98 -26.82
N GLU A 60 7.78 -19.13 -26.35
CA GLU A 60 7.71 -20.42 -27.07
C GLU A 60 6.30 -20.99 -27.12
N ASP A 61 5.43 -20.54 -26.21
CA ASP A 61 4.03 -20.92 -26.11
C ASP A 61 3.15 -20.13 -27.11
N LEU A 62 3.71 -19.16 -27.86
CA LEU A 62 2.95 -18.42 -28.86
C LEU A 62 2.57 -19.32 -30.04
N PRO A 63 1.27 -19.39 -30.41
CA PRO A 63 0.87 -20.10 -31.61
C PRO A 63 1.45 -19.43 -32.86
N ASN A 64 1.69 -20.20 -33.92
CA ASN A 64 2.22 -19.67 -35.18
C ASN A 64 1.43 -18.44 -35.66
N CYS A 65 2.15 -17.37 -36.00
CA CYS A 65 1.58 -16.17 -36.59
C CYS A 65 1.14 -16.49 -38.03
N THR A 66 -0.18 -16.53 -38.25
CA THR A 66 -0.82 -16.84 -39.53
C THR A 66 -1.54 -15.61 -40.08
N PRO A 67 -1.88 -15.54 -41.38
CA PRO A 67 -2.58 -14.38 -41.96
C PRO A 67 -3.90 -14.01 -41.25
N SER A 68 -4.58 -14.98 -40.62
CA SER A 68 -5.80 -14.76 -39.81
C SER A 68 -5.57 -14.09 -38.45
N ARG A 69 -4.30 -13.93 -38.04
CA ARG A 69 -3.86 -13.32 -36.78
C ARG A 69 -2.99 -12.08 -37.00
N GLU A 70 -2.81 -11.66 -38.25
CA GLU A 70 -2.07 -10.45 -38.60
C GLU A 70 -2.69 -9.23 -37.88
N GLY A 71 -1.85 -8.44 -37.22
CA GLY A 71 -2.24 -7.27 -36.44
C GLY A 71 -2.77 -7.56 -35.03
N LYS A 72 -2.88 -8.83 -34.61
CA LYS A 72 -3.26 -9.20 -33.25
C LYS A 72 -2.05 -9.17 -32.31
N SER A 73 -2.28 -8.75 -31.08
CA SER A 73 -1.30 -8.69 -30.00
C SER A 73 -1.44 -9.90 -29.08
N ALA A 74 -0.33 -10.38 -28.54
CA ALA A 74 -0.29 -11.40 -27.51
C ALA A 74 0.59 -10.89 -26.37
N TYR A 75 0.15 -11.12 -25.14
CA TYR A 75 0.91 -10.76 -23.96
C TYR A 75 1.66 -11.99 -23.44
N VAL A 76 2.96 -11.82 -23.21
CA VAL A 76 3.83 -12.89 -22.71
C VAL A 76 4.22 -12.58 -21.27
N ASN A 77 3.60 -13.29 -20.31
CA ASN A 77 3.64 -13.01 -18.87
C ASN A 77 5.06 -12.87 -18.34
N ILE A 78 5.93 -13.84 -18.64
CA ILE A 78 7.31 -13.88 -18.11
C ILE A 78 8.16 -12.71 -18.59
N SER A 79 7.87 -12.17 -19.77
CA SER A 79 8.63 -11.07 -20.35
C SER A 79 8.01 -9.69 -20.11
N ASN A 80 6.82 -9.63 -19.49
CA ASN A 80 5.98 -8.44 -19.37
C ASN A 80 5.98 -7.59 -20.65
N SER A 81 5.78 -8.22 -21.80
CA SER A 81 5.93 -7.60 -23.11
C SER A 81 4.81 -8.01 -24.04
N VAL A 82 4.32 -7.04 -24.81
CA VAL A 82 3.32 -7.27 -25.86
C VAL A 82 4.03 -7.56 -27.18
N TYR A 83 3.64 -8.65 -27.83
CA TYR A 83 4.09 -9.04 -29.16
C TYR A 83 2.94 -8.86 -30.15
N VAL A 84 3.23 -8.37 -31.35
CA VAL A 84 2.24 -8.22 -32.42
C VAL A 84 2.59 -9.15 -33.56
N CYS A 85 1.60 -9.88 -34.07
CA CYS A 85 1.77 -10.75 -35.23
C CYS A 85 1.83 -9.89 -36.49
N SER A 86 3.01 -9.81 -37.12
CA SER A 86 3.23 -9.08 -38.36
C SER A 86 4.11 -9.85 -39.35
N ASN A 87 3.67 -9.92 -40.61
CA ASN A 87 4.35 -10.66 -41.69
C ASN A 87 4.66 -12.12 -41.31
N GLU A 88 3.66 -12.83 -40.78
CA GLU A 88 3.77 -14.24 -40.35
C GLU A 88 4.79 -14.48 -39.21
N ARG A 89 5.21 -13.42 -38.50
CA ARG A 89 6.10 -13.51 -37.34
C ARG A 89 5.64 -12.63 -36.19
N TRP A 90 5.82 -13.11 -34.95
CA TRP A 90 5.62 -12.29 -33.76
C TRP A 90 6.79 -11.34 -33.55
N THR A 91 6.51 -10.04 -33.47
CA THR A 91 7.50 -8.99 -33.21
C THR A 91 7.17 -8.28 -31.91
N LYS A 92 8.18 -8.02 -31.06
CA LYS A 92 8.01 -7.31 -29.80
C LYS A 92 7.66 -5.84 -30.10
N ALA A 93 6.55 -5.34 -29.57
CA ALA A 93 6.17 -3.95 -29.76
C ALA A 93 7.11 -3.03 -28.96
N SER A 94 7.88 -2.18 -29.64
CA SER A 94 8.68 -1.13 -29.02
C SER A 94 7.92 0.19 -29.13
N VAL A 95 7.57 0.80 -28.00
CA VAL A 95 6.99 2.15 -27.97
C VAL A 95 8.13 3.15 -28.23
N THR A 96 8.29 3.55 -29.49
CA THR A 96 9.13 4.70 -29.86
C THR A 96 8.29 5.97 -29.80
N ILE A 97 8.60 6.83 -28.84
CA ILE A 97 8.14 8.22 -28.84
C ILE A 97 9.08 8.97 -29.80
N ASP A 98 8.59 9.35 -30.97
CA ASP A 98 9.36 10.17 -31.91
C ASP A 98 9.64 11.56 -31.30
N PRO A 99 10.89 12.04 -31.30
CA PRO A 99 11.19 13.40 -30.87
C PRO A 99 10.72 14.40 -31.93
N ILE A 100 9.82 15.30 -31.52
CA ILE A 100 9.36 16.44 -32.31
C ILE A 100 10.56 17.35 -32.61
N VAL A 101 10.90 17.44 -33.90
CA VAL A 101 11.86 18.41 -34.46
C VAL A 101 11.22 19.80 -34.46
N PRO A 102 11.86 20.87 -33.93
CA PRO A 102 11.36 22.23 -34.08
C PRO A 102 11.80 22.83 -35.43
N PRO A 103 10.91 23.52 -36.17
CA PRO A 103 11.32 24.32 -37.32
C PRO A 103 11.73 25.74 -36.91
N GLU A 104 12.50 26.33 -37.81
CA GLU A 104 13.38 27.48 -37.68
C GLU A 104 12.72 28.85 -37.42
N GLU A 105 13.54 29.76 -36.89
CA GLU A 105 13.30 31.20 -36.80
C GLU A 105 13.30 31.90 -38.17
N SER A 106 12.43 32.91 -38.34
CA SER A 106 12.67 34.05 -39.25
C SER A 106 11.79 35.28 -38.91
N SER A 107 12.46 36.31 -38.37
CA SER A 107 12.41 37.75 -38.71
C SER A 107 11.13 38.63 -38.57
N SER A 108 11.26 39.68 -37.71
CA SER A 108 10.92 41.13 -37.87
C SER A 108 9.51 41.57 -38.35
N SER A 109 8.82 42.64 -37.89
CA SER A 109 9.14 43.84 -37.08
C SER A 109 7.84 44.66 -36.81
N ILE A 110 7.78 45.30 -35.63
CA ILE A 110 7.22 46.64 -35.25
C ILE A 110 5.75 47.00 -35.57
N GLY A 111 5.00 47.39 -34.53
CA GLY A 111 3.78 48.20 -34.61
C GLY A 111 3.10 48.41 -33.25
N GLU A 112 3.27 49.59 -32.66
CA GLU A 112 2.88 50.06 -31.33
C GLU A 112 1.40 50.54 -31.26
N ILE A 113 0.58 50.01 -30.34
CA ILE A 113 -0.63 50.65 -29.77
C ILE A 113 -0.84 50.16 -28.31
N VAL A 114 -0.98 51.09 -27.36
CA VAL A 114 -1.26 50.92 -25.90
C VAL A 114 -2.71 51.38 -25.61
N PRO A 115 -3.34 51.26 -24.42
CA PRO A 115 -3.24 50.35 -23.25
C PRO A 115 -4.61 49.74 -22.81
N GLU A 116 -4.59 49.10 -21.63
CA GLU A 116 -5.69 48.74 -20.70
C GLU A 116 -6.17 47.28 -20.80
N THR A 117 -6.21 46.46 -19.76
CA THR A 117 -6.14 46.62 -18.29
C THR A 117 -5.80 45.26 -17.64
N SER A 118 -5.25 45.32 -16.43
CA SER A 118 -5.35 44.30 -15.35
C SER A 118 -4.86 42.87 -15.60
N SER A 119 -3.65 42.57 -15.13
CA SER A 119 -3.28 41.23 -14.65
C SER A 119 -2.14 41.35 -13.63
N SER A 120 -2.49 41.44 -12.35
CA SER A 120 -1.56 41.15 -11.26
C SER A 120 -1.61 39.64 -11.03
N GLY A 121 -0.70 38.93 -11.68
CA GLY A 121 -0.43 37.53 -11.39
C GLY A 121 0.00 37.38 -9.93
N LEU A 122 -0.88 36.80 -9.12
CA LEU A 122 -0.50 36.19 -7.86
C LEU A 122 0.01 34.79 -8.21
N VAL A 123 1.33 34.61 -8.12
CA VAL A 123 1.97 33.31 -8.13
C VAL A 123 1.36 32.51 -6.97
N PRO A 124 0.83 31.29 -7.20
CA PRO A 124 0.32 30.46 -6.11
C PRO A 124 1.44 30.21 -5.09
N PRO A 125 1.14 30.21 -3.77
CA PRO A 125 2.11 29.84 -2.77
C PRO A 125 2.61 28.41 -3.07
N PRO A 126 3.90 28.12 -2.90
CA PRO A 126 4.39 26.76 -3.06
C PRO A 126 3.64 25.82 -2.11
N PRO A 127 3.31 24.59 -2.55
CA PRO A 127 2.59 23.64 -1.72
C PRO A 127 3.35 23.35 -0.41
N PRO A 128 2.66 23.12 0.72
CA PRO A 128 3.30 22.62 1.92
C PRO A 128 3.89 21.22 1.64
N PRO A 129 5.10 20.91 2.15
CA PRO A 129 5.72 19.62 1.90
C PRO A 129 4.94 18.47 2.58
N PRO A 130 4.92 17.26 1.99
CA PRO A 130 4.39 16.06 2.63
C PRO A 130 5.14 15.80 3.95
N TYR A 131 4.41 15.54 5.03
CA TYR A 131 4.98 15.14 6.31
C TYR A 131 5.33 13.65 6.21
N TYR A 132 6.47 13.33 5.63
CA TYR A 132 7.14 12.07 5.92
C TYR A 132 7.70 12.20 7.33
N ASP A 133 7.24 11.41 8.29
CA ASP A 133 8.03 11.23 9.50
C ASP A 133 9.35 10.62 9.04
N CYS A 134 10.42 11.34 9.32
CA CYS A 134 11.72 11.04 8.77
C CYS A 134 12.27 9.75 9.38
N PHE A 135 13.12 9.04 8.64
CA PHE A 135 13.90 7.94 9.20
C PHE A 135 14.64 8.44 10.45
N GLN A 136 14.24 7.95 11.62
CA GLN A 136 14.83 8.37 12.86
C GLN A 136 16.10 7.56 13.09
N THR A 137 17.15 8.23 13.55
CA THR A 137 18.38 7.51 13.89
C THR A 137 18.09 6.65 15.11
N TRP A 138 18.18 5.34 14.91
CA TRP A 138 18.05 4.36 15.97
C TRP A 138 19.36 4.23 16.73
N TYR A 139 19.27 4.28 18.05
CA TYR A 139 20.38 4.01 18.97
C TYR A 139 20.00 2.86 19.89
N GLY A 140 20.70 1.73 19.78
CA GLY A 140 20.41 0.56 20.62
C GLY A 140 20.61 0.82 22.12
N THR A 141 21.36 1.87 22.49
CA THR A 141 21.55 2.28 23.89
C THR A 141 20.34 3.00 24.51
N GLU A 142 19.37 3.41 23.71
CA GLU A 142 18.16 4.10 24.18
C GLU A 142 17.02 3.13 24.52
N SER A 143 17.26 1.81 24.44
CA SER A 143 16.25 0.76 24.66
C SER A 143 15.00 0.94 23.79
N VAL A 144 15.20 1.40 22.55
CA VAL A 144 14.16 1.41 21.51
C VAL A 144 14.25 0.10 20.74
N TYR A 145 13.17 -0.68 20.74
CA TYR A 145 13.21 -2.08 20.25
C TYR A 145 12.95 -2.24 18.75
N ARG A 146 12.46 -1.18 18.09
CA ARG A 146 12.34 -1.09 16.63
C ARG A 146 13.00 0.18 16.10
N ILE A 147 13.32 0.19 14.82
CA ILE A 147 13.75 1.41 14.13
C ILE A 147 12.50 2.15 13.66
N GLU A 148 12.33 3.42 14.03
CA GLU A 148 11.28 4.26 13.44
C GLU A 148 11.74 4.69 12.03
N THR A 149 11.39 3.87 11.05
CA THR A 149 11.91 3.98 9.68
C THR A 149 11.35 5.18 8.91
N GLY A 150 10.17 5.67 9.31
CA GLY A 150 9.44 6.68 8.53
C GLY A 150 8.70 6.12 7.32
N PHE A 151 8.65 4.80 7.19
CA PHE A 151 8.10 4.09 6.02
C PHE A 151 7.09 3.01 6.40
N ASP A 152 6.69 2.90 7.66
CA ASP A 152 5.74 1.88 8.13
C ASP A 152 4.47 1.89 7.28
N ASN A 153 4.04 0.70 6.84
CA ASN A 153 2.85 0.54 6.00
C ASN A 153 1.54 0.50 6.82
N GLY A 154 1.57 0.85 8.11
CA GLY A 154 0.44 0.78 9.02
C GLY A 154 0.29 -0.57 9.73
N SER A 155 1.07 -1.59 9.35
CA SER A 155 1.07 -2.89 10.04
C SER A 155 1.79 -2.87 11.39
N GLU A 156 2.50 -1.78 11.69
CA GLU A 156 3.43 -1.67 12.82
C GLU A 156 4.53 -2.74 12.83
N THR A 157 4.78 -3.45 11.72
CA THR A 157 5.82 -4.49 11.64
C THR A 157 7.15 -3.98 11.06
N SER A 158 7.22 -2.70 10.68
CA SER A 158 8.47 -2.11 10.21
C SER A 158 9.52 -1.97 11.32
N GLY A 159 10.79 -1.94 10.91
CA GLY A 159 11.89 -1.60 11.80
C GLY A 159 12.23 -2.63 12.88
N TYR A 160 11.44 -3.69 13.04
CA TYR A 160 11.78 -4.82 13.90
C TYR A 160 12.92 -5.63 13.31
N TRP A 161 13.79 -6.11 14.19
CA TRP A 161 14.97 -6.88 13.81
C TRP A 161 14.61 -8.35 13.60
N PHE A 162 15.17 -8.93 12.55
CA PHE A 162 15.13 -10.38 12.30
C PHE A 162 16.52 -10.93 12.04
N ALA A 163 16.71 -12.21 12.30
CA ALA A 163 17.92 -12.94 11.90
C ALA A 163 17.62 -13.85 10.70
N TYR A 164 18.64 -14.07 9.88
CA TYR A 164 18.58 -14.96 8.73
C TYR A 164 19.94 -15.64 8.51
N GLY A 165 19.94 -16.75 7.77
CA GLY A 165 21.14 -17.56 7.57
C GLY A 165 21.12 -18.34 6.27
N ASP A 166 22.11 -19.23 6.14
CA ASP A 166 22.32 -20.12 5.01
C ASP A 166 21.64 -21.49 5.17
N ASP A 167 20.77 -21.64 6.17
CA ASP A 167 20.13 -22.90 6.54
C ASP A 167 19.17 -23.40 5.46
N ALA A 168 18.43 -22.49 4.80
CA ALA A 168 17.57 -22.81 3.66
C ALA A 168 18.36 -23.44 2.49
N ASP A 169 19.66 -23.13 2.37
CA ASP A 169 20.57 -23.61 1.33
C ASP A 169 21.44 -24.81 1.80
N GLY A 170 21.13 -25.38 2.98
CA GLY A 170 21.82 -26.53 3.54
C GLY A 170 23.08 -26.19 4.36
N GLY A 171 23.24 -24.92 4.72
CA GLY A 171 24.21 -24.47 5.71
C GLY A 171 23.83 -24.81 7.15
N ALA A 172 24.80 -24.66 8.04
CA ALA A 172 24.62 -24.88 9.48
C ALA A 172 25.12 -23.68 10.29
N SER A 173 25.21 -22.50 9.65
CA SER A 173 25.65 -21.28 10.30
C SER A 173 24.60 -20.79 11.29
N ARG A 174 25.06 -20.14 12.38
CA ARG A 174 24.15 -19.61 13.41
C ARG A 174 24.75 -18.45 14.16
N ILE A 175 23.88 -17.66 14.78
CA ILE A 175 24.25 -16.64 15.74
C ILE A 175 23.93 -17.16 17.15
N ILE A 176 24.90 -17.07 18.05
CA ILE A 176 24.71 -17.32 19.48
C ILE A 176 24.47 -15.96 20.14
N TRP A 177 23.23 -15.75 20.58
CA TRP A 177 22.83 -14.55 21.30
C TRP A 177 23.37 -14.56 22.74
N PRO A 178 23.79 -13.40 23.29
CA PRO A 178 24.34 -13.32 24.65
C PRO A 178 23.29 -13.57 25.74
N VAL A 179 22.02 -13.36 25.40
CA VAL A 179 20.83 -13.67 26.20
C VAL A 179 19.77 -14.31 25.29
N PRO A 180 18.85 -15.12 25.83
CA PRO A 180 17.74 -15.66 25.03
C PRO A 180 16.90 -14.52 24.40
N PRO A 181 16.51 -14.64 23.12
CA PRO A 181 15.53 -13.73 22.52
C PRO A 181 14.14 -13.97 23.11
N GLY A 182 13.25 -13.02 22.86
CA GLY A 182 11.83 -13.10 23.14
C GLY A 182 11.32 -12.08 24.15
N ASN A 183 10.05 -11.74 24.01
CA ASN A 183 9.27 -10.94 24.95
C ASN A 183 7.88 -11.59 25.16
N GLU A 184 6.92 -10.86 25.70
CA GLU A 184 5.56 -11.37 25.95
C GLU A 184 4.67 -11.47 24.69
N TYR A 185 5.12 -10.92 23.56
CA TYR A 185 4.40 -10.88 22.28
C TYR A 185 5.01 -11.80 21.21
N ASP A 186 6.35 -11.90 21.17
CA ASP A 186 7.10 -12.71 20.20
C ASP A 186 8.30 -13.38 20.88
N GLU A 187 8.44 -14.70 20.71
CA GLU A 187 9.55 -15.51 21.24
C GLU A 187 10.89 -15.22 20.55
N ASN A 188 10.88 -14.57 19.39
CA ASN A 188 12.06 -14.22 18.62
C ASN A 188 12.43 -12.73 18.73
N ALA A 189 11.71 -11.94 19.52
CA ALA A 189 11.97 -10.52 19.71
C ALA A 189 13.38 -10.24 20.24
N PHE A 190 13.99 -9.15 19.76
CA PHE A 190 15.39 -8.82 20.07
C PHE A 190 15.55 -7.93 21.31
N ASP A 191 14.47 -7.57 21.99
CA ASP A 191 14.46 -6.63 23.12
C ASP A 191 15.49 -6.98 24.20
N PRO A 192 15.60 -8.25 24.68
CA PRO A 192 16.59 -8.60 25.70
C PRO A 192 18.03 -8.43 25.21
N ILE A 193 18.26 -8.65 23.91
CA ILE A 193 19.58 -8.51 23.28
C ILE A 193 19.94 -7.03 23.18
N ILE A 194 18.99 -6.18 22.76
CA ILE A 194 19.15 -4.72 22.70
C ILE A 194 19.51 -4.18 24.08
N ASP A 195 18.75 -4.55 25.11
CA ASP A 195 18.99 -4.14 26.50
C ASP A 195 20.33 -4.63 27.05
N HIS A 196 20.77 -5.84 26.65
CA HIS A 196 22.06 -6.39 27.08
C HIS A 196 23.25 -5.70 26.43
N CYS A 197 23.16 -5.44 25.12
CA CYS A 197 24.30 -5.01 24.29
C CYS A 197 24.36 -3.50 24.05
N GLY A 198 23.26 -2.76 24.25
CA GLY A 198 23.09 -1.41 23.71
C GLY A 198 23.08 -1.41 22.17
N GLY A 199 22.51 -2.46 21.56
CA GLY A 199 22.57 -2.75 20.13
C GLY A 199 22.18 -4.20 19.79
N ILE A 200 22.26 -4.58 18.52
CA ILE A 200 22.08 -5.98 18.11
C ILE A 200 23.44 -6.68 18.08
N CYS A 201 23.71 -7.53 19.08
CA CYS A 201 25.00 -8.19 19.23
C CYS A 201 24.89 -9.71 19.36
N GLY A 202 25.91 -10.41 18.86
CA GLY A 202 25.96 -11.87 18.91
C GLY A 202 27.31 -12.43 18.48
N THR A 203 27.53 -13.71 18.79
CA THR A 203 28.69 -14.47 18.30
C THR A 203 28.27 -15.32 17.12
N TYR A 204 28.84 -15.07 15.94
CA TYR A 204 28.58 -15.89 14.77
C TYR A 204 29.44 -17.14 14.74
N TYR A 205 28.88 -18.22 14.20
CA TYR A 205 29.58 -19.44 13.84
C TYR A 205 29.16 -19.79 12.42
N LEU A 206 30.12 -19.75 11.49
CA LEU A 206 29.86 -20.04 10.07
C LEU A 206 30.20 -21.48 9.78
N ASP A 207 29.24 -22.23 9.26
CA ASP A 207 29.40 -23.64 8.96
C ASP A 207 28.76 -23.96 7.61
N HIS A 208 29.61 -24.37 6.69
CA HIS A 208 29.23 -24.74 5.34
C HIS A 208 28.33 -25.99 5.30
N GLY A 209 28.17 -26.70 6.43
CA GLY A 209 27.33 -27.87 6.51
C GLY A 209 27.75 -28.94 5.51
N GLY A 210 26.79 -29.52 4.80
CA GLY A 210 27.05 -30.62 3.86
C GLY A 210 27.14 -30.21 2.39
N ASN A 211 26.28 -29.30 1.94
CA ASN A 211 25.94 -29.16 0.50
C ASN A 211 26.03 -27.73 -0.05
N LEU A 212 26.43 -26.74 0.76
CA LEU A 212 26.65 -25.39 0.26
C LEU A 212 27.70 -25.39 -0.86
N VAL A 213 27.60 -24.48 -1.81
CA VAL A 213 28.57 -24.31 -2.90
C VAL A 213 29.31 -22.97 -2.82
N TYR A 214 28.99 -22.20 -1.79
CA TYR A 214 29.50 -20.87 -1.53
C TYR A 214 29.88 -20.74 -0.04
N ASP A 215 30.57 -19.66 0.32
CA ASP A 215 31.03 -19.44 1.68
C ASP A 215 29.83 -19.23 2.65
N PRO A 216 29.77 -19.92 3.80
CA PRO A 216 28.66 -19.82 4.73
C PRO A 216 28.44 -18.39 5.26
N PHE A 217 27.20 -18.07 5.64
CA PHE A 217 26.84 -16.75 6.16
C PHE A 217 25.79 -16.77 7.27
N VAL A 218 25.78 -15.70 8.05
CA VAL A 218 24.66 -15.30 8.91
C VAL A 218 24.40 -13.81 8.72
N GLY A 219 23.19 -13.37 9.06
CA GLY A 219 22.89 -11.95 9.08
C GLY A 219 21.75 -11.58 10.00
N VAL A 220 21.61 -10.27 10.17
CA VAL A 220 20.46 -9.63 10.78
C VAL A 220 19.97 -8.54 9.84
N GLY A 221 18.67 -8.28 9.84
CA GLY A 221 18.09 -7.22 9.02
C GLY A 221 16.89 -6.60 9.70
N PHE A 222 16.37 -5.56 9.06
CA PHE A 222 15.10 -4.94 9.41
C PHE A 222 14.39 -4.55 8.12
N SER A 223 13.06 -4.55 8.16
CA SER A 223 12.20 -4.08 7.07
C SER A 223 11.99 -2.56 7.18
N LEU A 224 11.86 -1.89 6.04
CA LEU A 224 11.57 -0.46 6.01
C LEU A 224 10.09 -0.20 6.26
N ALA A 225 9.21 -0.92 5.56
CA ALA A 225 7.77 -0.72 5.67
C ALA A 225 7.03 -1.81 6.45
N GLY A 226 7.70 -2.93 6.73
CA GLY A 226 7.06 -4.08 7.36
C GLY A 226 6.51 -5.06 6.34
N TYR A 227 5.57 -5.87 6.82
CA TYR A 227 4.82 -6.86 6.08
C TYR A 227 3.38 -6.39 5.93
N ASP A 228 2.75 -6.68 4.80
CA ASP A 228 1.32 -6.51 4.66
C ASP A 228 0.56 -7.62 5.40
N ASN A 229 -0.78 -7.53 5.37
CA ASN A 229 -1.66 -8.49 6.04
C ASN A 229 -1.55 -9.93 5.49
N ASN A 230 -0.94 -10.10 4.33
CA ASN A 230 -0.69 -11.39 3.71
C ASN A 230 0.70 -11.96 4.10
N GLY A 231 1.43 -11.26 4.97
CA GLY A 231 2.79 -11.60 5.38
C GLY A 231 3.81 -11.36 4.28
N ILE A 232 3.48 -10.57 3.25
CA ILE A 232 4.38 -10.21 2.16
C ILE A 232 5.09 -8.91 2.51
N ILE A 233 6.38 -8.87 2.27
CA ILE A 233 7.18 -7.69 2.61
C ILE A 233 6.91 -6.52 1.66
N THR A 234 6.66 -5.34 2.22
CA THR A 234 6.37 -4.13 1.43
C THR A 234 7.65 -3.40 1.05
N VAL A 235 7.73 -2.91 -0.19
CA VAL A 235 8.83 -2.08 -0.71
C VAL A 235 8.47 -0.59 -0.63
N VAL A 236 9.47 0.27 -0.44
CA VAL A 236 9.29 1.73 -0.39
C VAL A 236 10.36 2.49 -1.16
N ASP A 237 10.08 3.76 -1.47
CA ASP A 237 11.06 4.69 -2.00
C ASP A 237 11.87 5.34 -0.86
N ALA A 238 13.03 4.77 -0.58
CA ALA A 238 13.99 5.24 0.41
C ALA A 238 14.96 6.30 -0.15
N SER A 239 14.71 6.84 -1.34
CA SER A 239 15.63 7.82 -1.98
C SER A 239 15.88 9.05 -1.11
N SER A 240 14.86 9.50 -0.37
CA SER A 240 14.93 10.67 0.52
C SER A 240 15.93 10.52 1.66
N MET A 241 16.26 9.29 2.08
CA MET A 241 17.28 9.05 3.11
C MET A 241 18.69 9.39 2.59
N GLY A 242 18.87 9.48 1.27
CA GLY A 242 20.16 9.73 0.59
C GLY A 242 21.20 8.61 0.73
N GLY A 243 20.94 7.62 1.57
CA GLY A 243 21.89 6.59 1.98
C GLY A 243 21.66 6.12 3.42
N ILE A 244 22.66 5.45 3.97
CA ILE A 244 22.63 4.89 5.32
C ILE A 244 23.92 5.20 6.10
N ARG A 245 23.74 5.49 7.38
CA ARG A 245 24.77 5.56 8.40
C ARG A 245 24.62 4.35 9.33
N ILE A 246 25.72 3.66 9.60
CA ILE A 246 25.76 2.54 10.54
C ILE A 246 26.92 2.71 11.51
N THR A 247 26.67 2.46 12.80
CA THR A 247 27.72 2.34 13.82
C THR A 247 27.79 0.91 14.32
N TYR A 248 28.93 0.26 14.17
CA TYR A 248 29.08 -1.17 14.47
C TYR A 248 30.47 -1.54 14.99
N THR A 249 30.56 -2.75 15.53
CA THR A 249 31.78 -3.54 15.69
C THR A 249 31.59 -4.90 15.03
N SER A 250 32.65 -5.47 14.45
CA SER A 250 32.64 -6.83 13.92
C SER A 250 34.05 -7.40 13.86
N ASP A 251 34.20 -8.67 14.23
CA ASP A 251 35.46 -9.42 14.15
C ASP A 251 35.82 -9.87 12.72
N ALA A 252 34.88 -9.79 11.79
CA ALA A 252 35.06 -10.03 10.36
C ALA A 252 34.52 -8.87 9.52
N PRO A 253 34.97 -8.72 8.26
CA PRO A 253 34.25 -7.90 7.29
C PRO A 253 32.80 -8.37 7.17
N ALA A 254 31.89 -7.42 7.02
CA ALA A 254 30.47 -7.66 6.76
C ALA A 254 30.07 -6.90 5.48
N VAL A 255 28.84 -7.12 5.01
CA VAL A 255 28.23 -6.32 3.96
C VAL A 255 26.88 -5.79 4.42
N LEU A 256 26.50 -4.62 3.92
CA LEU A 256 25.12 -4.15 3.95
C LEU A 256 24.50 -4.37 2.59
N GLU A 257 23.38 -5.08 2.53
CA GLU A 257 22.67 -5.44 1.30
C GLU A 257 21.32 -4.73 1.23
N LEU A 258 20.94 -4.30 0.02
CA LEU A 258 19.64 -3.71 -0.28
C LEU A 258 18.72 -4.77 -0.86
N GLY A 259 17.83 -5.33 -0.05
CA GLY A 259 16.82 -6.27 -0.53
C GLY A 259 15.58 -5.53 -1.02
N MET A 260 15.13 -5.87 -2.22
CA MET A 260 14.02 -5.20 -2.93
C MET A 260 12.74 -6.06 -2.94
N GLY A 261 12.66 -7.01 -2.01
CA GLY A 261 11.64 -8.05 -1.99
C GLY A 261 11.95 -9.23 -2.92
N ASP A 262 11.30 -10.37 -2.69
CA ASP A 262 11.65 -11.65 -3.32
C ASP A 262 11.62 -11.61 -4.85
N TYR A 263 10.62 -10.92 -5.42
CA TYR A 263 10.47 -10.81 -6.87
C TYR A 263 11.66 -10.09 -7.52
N MET A 264 12.04 -8.91 -6.98
CA MET A 264 13.11 -8.11 -7.57
C MET A 264 14.48 -8.72 -7.28
N ASP A 265 14.69 -9.27 -6.08
CA ASP A 265 15.90 -10.00 -5.73
C ASP A 265 16.08 -11.19 -6.70
N GLN A 266 15.04 -11.98 -6.97
CA GLN A 266 15.09 -13.07 -7.94
C GLN A 266 15.37 -12.58 -9.37
N LYS A 267 14.78 -11.45 -9.78
CA LYS A 267 14.96 -10.87 -11.12
C LYS A 267 16.41 -10.44 -11.39
N VAL A 268 17.09 -9.93 -10.38
CA VAL A 268 18.54 -9.65 -10.45
C VAL A 268 19.40 -10.89 -10.21
N GLY A 269 18.79 -12.07 -10.01
CA GLY A 269 19.48 -13.32 -9.75
C GLY A 269 20.08 -13.39 -8.36
N TYR A 270 19.49 -12.71 -7.38
CA TYR A 270 19.95 -12.53 -6.00
C TYR A 270 21.28 -11.77 -5.83
N ASP A 271 21.81 -11.21 -6.92
CA ASP A 271 22.95 -10.29 -6.89
C ASP A 271 22.47 -8.88 -6.54
N VAL A 272 22.03 -8.70 -5.29
CA VAL A 272 21.51 -7.41 -4.80
C VAL A 272 22.64 -6.39 -4.58
N PRO A 273 22.39 -5.08 -4.72
CA PRO A 273 23.40 -4.07 -4.44
C PRO A 273 23.85 -4.11 -2.97
N PHE A 274 25.17 -4.00 -2.74
CA PHE A 274 25.73 -4.00 -1.39
C PHE A 274 26.91 -3.04 -1.25
N VAL A 275 27.26 -2.73 0.01
CA VAL A 275 28.53 -2.09 0.39
C VAL A 275 29.29 -2.95 1.40
N THR A 276 30.62 -2.86 1.41
CA THR A 276 31.45 -3.59 2.37
C THR A 276 31.68 -2.77 3.64
N LEU A 277 31.44 -3.40 4.78
CA LEU A 277 31.81 -2.95 6.10
C LEU A 277 33.13 -3.61 6.52
N PRO A 278 34.24 -2.86 6.64
CA PRO A 278 35.50 -3.43 7.11
C PRO A 278 35.37 -4.01 8.52
N LYS A 279 36.22 -5.00 8.83
CA LYS A 279 36.41 -5.44 10.23
C LYS A 279 36.66 -4.23 11.14
N ALA A 280 35.95 -4.16 12.27
CA ALA A 280 36.04 -3.06 13.22
C ALA A 280 35.95 -3.59 14.66
N THR A 281 37.07 -3.66 15.38
CA THR A 281 37.11 -4.14 16.78
C THR A 281 36.83 -3.04 17.80
N ALA A 282 36.51 -1.82 17.33
CA ALA A 282 36.08 -0.69 18.14
C ALA A 282 34.92 0.01 17.41
N PRO A 283 33.97 0.64 18.14
CA PRO A 283 32.81 1.28 17.53
C PRO A 283 33.21 2.21 16.40
N THR A 284 32.75 1.90 15.19
CA THR A 284 33.08 2.62 13.98
C THR A 284 31.81 2.99 13.25
N THR A 285 31.69 4.27 12.89
CA THR A 285 30.61 4.76 12.05
C THR A 285 31.04 4.77 10.58
N LYS A 286 30.21 4.18 9.72
CA LYS A 286 30.34 4.26 8.27
C LYS A 286 29.09 4.93 7.70
N VAL A 287 29.30 5.69 6.64
CA VAL A 287 28.28 6.49 5.97
C VAL A 287 28.40 6.17 4.49
N PHE A 288 27.30 5.76 3.88
CA PHE A 288 27.22 5.39 2.47
C PHE A 288 26.04 6.09 1.85
N THR A 289 26.21 6.60 0.65
CA THR A 289 25.12 7.03 -0.23
C THR A 289 24.53 5.84 -0.97
N TRP A 290 23.32 5.95 -1.51
CA TRP A 290 22.76 4.90 -2.38
C TRP A 290 23.66 4.61 -3.59
N ALA A 291 24.35 5.62 -4.10
CA ALA A 291 25.33 5.47 -5.17
C ALA A 291 26.54 4.60 -4.82
N ASP A 292 26.84 4.37 -3.53
CA ASP A 292 27.96 3.52 -3.11
C ASP A 292 27.62 2.02 -3.22
N PHE A 293 26.33 1.67 -3.21
CA PHE A 293 25.88 0.27 -3.31
C PHE A 293 26.01 -0.23 -4.74
N LYS A 294 26.69 -1.37 -4.91
CA LYS A 294 26.97 -1.99 -6.21
C LYS A 294 26.71 -3.48 -6.15
N GLN A 295 26.19 -4.03 -7.24
CA GLN A 295 26.11 -5.47 -7.45
C GLN A 295 27.51 -6.05 -7.70
N ALA A 296 27.71 -7.33 -7.38
CA ALA A 296 28.97 -8.02 -7.67
C ALA A 296 29.08 -8.43 -9.16
N GLY A 297 27.96 -8.48 -9.89
CA GLY A 297 27.90 -8.70 -11.33
C GLY A 297 27.80 -10.17 -11.75
N TRP A 298 27.39 -11.07 -10.85
CA TRP A 298 27.17 -12.50 -11.14
C TRP A 298 25.70 -12.84 -11.43
N GLY A 299 24.77 -11.93 -11.14
CA GLY A 299 23.34 -12.12 -11.34
C GLY A 299 22.82 -11.88 -12.76
N SER A 300 21.55 -12.22 -13.00
CA SER A 300 20.90 -12.14 -14.32
C SER A 300 20.35 -10.76 -14.69
N GLY A 301 20.34 -9.81 -13.76
CA GLY A 301 19.83 -8.45 -13.95
C GLY A 301 20.80 -7.40 -13.40
N LYS A 302 20.70 -6.18 -13.95
CA LYS A 302 21.47 -5.03 -13.47
C LYS A 302 20.56 -4.01 -12.81
N ILE A 303 20.97 -3.53 -11.66
CA ILE A 303 20.34 -2.43 -10.94
C ILE A 303 21.40 -1.65 -10.19
N THR A 304 21.30 -0.32 -10.19
CA THR A 304 22.16 0.51 -9.33
C THR A 304 21.64 0.57 -7.90
N GLY A 305 22.48 1.01 -6.97
CA GLY A 305 22.03 1.25 -5.60
C GLY A 305 20.97 2.37 -5.52
N GLU A 306 21.05 3.40 -6.36
CA GLU A 306 20.01 4.44 -6.43
C GLU A 306 18.68 3.89 -6.94
N GLU A 307 18.69 3.02 -7.96
CA GLU A 307 17.49 2.36 -8.47
C GLU A 307 16.91 1.36 -7.46
N ALA A 308 17.76 0.63 -6.74
CA ALA A 308 17.29 -0.27 -5.67
C ALA A 308 16.65 0.49 -4.50
N ALA A 309 17.15 1.69 -4.20
CA ALA A 309 16.60 2.53 -3.14
C ALA A 309 15.16 3.01 -3.41
N THR A 310 14.71 3.07 -4.67
CA THR A 310 13.31 3.45 -4.99
C THR A 310 12.30 2.33 -4.74
N MET A 311 12.77 1.12 -4.42
CA MET A 311 11.95 -0.08 -4.19
C MET A 311 12.55 -0.97 -3.09
N LEU A 312 13.01 -0.34 -2.02
CA LEU A 312 13.73 -1.00 -0.93
C LEU A 312 12.74 -1.63 0.06
N ALA A 313 12.89 -2.92 0.33
CA ALA A 313 12.11 -3.61 1.36
C ALA A 313 12.90 -3.75 2.66
N VAL A 314 14.17 -4.16 2.56
CA VAL A 314 14.99 -4.55 3.72
C VAL A 314 16.42 -4.09 3.56
N ILE A 315 17.03 -3.75 4.69
CA ILE A 315 18.47 -3.56 4.79
C ILE A 315 19.03 -4.69 5.64
N LYS A 316 19.97 -5.44 5.07
CA LYS A 316 20.54 -6.63 5.71
C LYS A 316 22.01 -6.44 6.02
N PHE A 317 22.42 -6.73 7.24
CA PHE A 317 23.81 -6.85 7.66
C PHE A 317 24.21 -8.33 7.60
N LYS A 318 25.12 -8.67 6.68
CA LYS A 318 25.57 -10.05 6.43
C LYS A 318 27.04 -10.23 6.76
N ILE A 319 27.36 -11.29 7.51
CA ILE A 319 28.73 -11.77 7.69
C ILE A 319 28.88 -13.08 6.91
N GLN A 320 29.74 -13.07 5.90
CA GLN A 320 30.03 -14.24 5.06
C GLN A 320 31.53 -14.51 5.03
N SER A 321 31.93 -15.74 5.31
CA SER A 321 33.34 -16.12 5.34
C SER A 321 33.53 -17.64 5.26
N LYS A 322 34.77 -18.09 5.39
CA LYS A 322 35.10 -19.52 5.32
C LYS A 322 34.45 -20.30 6.47
N SER A 323 34.06 -21.55 6.18
CA SER A 323 33.58 -22.50 7.19
C SER A 323 34.52 -22.61 8.38
N GLY A 324 33.97 -22.71 9.59
CA GLY A 324 34.69 -22.69 10.86
C GLY A 324 35.06 -21.30 11.36
N SER A 325 34.74 -20.23 10.61
CA SER A 325 34.94 -18.86 11.09
C SER A 325 34.00 -18.55 12.26
N THR A 326 34.56 -17.91 13.27
CA THR A 326 33.80 -17.42 14.44
C THR A 326 34.31 -16.06 14.85
N GLY A 327 33.44 -15.28 15.48
CA GLY A 327 33.72 -13.95 15.98
C GLY A 327 32.45 -13.30 16.49
N SER A 328 32.57 -12.07 16.96
CA SER A 328 31.44 -11.30 17.49
C SER A 328 31.17 -10.07 16.63
N PHE A 329 29.92 -9.61 16.67
CA PHE A 329 29.50 -8.34 16.08
C PHE A 329 28.55 -7.60 17.02
N ASN A 330 28.40 -6.29 16.80
CA ASN A 330 27.40 -5.44 17.44
C ASN A 330 26.99 -4.31 16.49
N ILE A 331 25.70 -4.16 16.21
CA ILE A 331 25.13 -3.02 15.51
C ILE A 331 24.53 -2.07 16.55
N MET A 332 25.15 -0.91 16.75
CA MET A 332 24.82 0.01 17.84
C MET A 332 23.92 1.16 17.41
N ALA A 333 24.01 1.57 16.14
CA ALA A 333 23.15 2.62 15.61
C ALA A 333 22.95 2.50 14.09
N ILE A 334 21.77 2.89 13.63
CA ILE A 334 21.38 2.97 12.22
C ILE A 334 20.68 4.30 12.00
N GLY A 335 21.06 5.04 10.95
CA GLY A 335 20.42 6.31 10.58
C GLY A 335 20.45 6.53 9.08
N ALA A 336 19.69 7.51 8.60
CA ALA A 336 19.80 7.99 7.22
C ALA A 336 21.16 8.67 6.96
N PHE A 337 21.59 8.71 5.70
CA PHE A 337 22.73 9.54 5.29
C PHE A 337 22.43 11.01 5.51
N ASP A 338 21.24 11.43 5.06
CA ASP A 338 20.73 12.77 5.27
C ASP A 338 19.97 12.86 6.60
N GLU A 339 20.69 13.17 7.67
CA GLU A 339 20.10 13.48 8.99
C GLU A 339 19.35 14.82 8.97
N THR A 340 19.59 15.64 7.93
CA THR A 340 18.75 16.78 7.63
C THR A 340 17.59 16.30 6.80
N CYS A 341 16.65 15.65 7.48
CA CYS A 341 15.27 15.90 7.15
C CYS A 341 15.00 17.39 7.42
N SER A 342 15.51 18.22 6.53
CA SER A 342 15.35 19.65 6.57
C SER A 342 13.86 19.86 6.39
N SER A 343 13.23 20.46 7.40
CA SER A 343 12.14 21.37 7.15
C SER A 343 12.53 22.18 5.93
N TYR A 344 11.98 21.84 4.77
CA TYR A 344 12.14 22.65 3.58
C TYR A 344 11.46 23.98 3.91
N ILE A 345 12.24 24.94 4.41
CA ILE A 345 11.84 26.33 4.53
C ILE A 345 12.25 26.95 3.19
N PRO A 346 11.33 27.15 2.24
CA PRO A 346 11.66 27.91 1.04
C PRO A 346 12.14 29.31 1.45
N PRO A 347 13.11 29.91 0.73
CA PRO A 347 13.68 31.20 1.09
C PRO A 347 12.58 32.26 1.07
N MET A 348 12.26 32.84 2.24
CA MET A 348 11.38 34.01 2.33
C MET A 348 12.00 35.15 1.51
N PRO A 349 11.29 35.72 0.52
CA PRO A 349 11.70 36.99 -0.07
C PRO A 349 11.60 38.06 1.02
N ARG A 350 12.73 38.70 1.33
CA ARG A 350 12.77 39.89 2.16
C ARG A 350 11.80 40.93 1.60
N SER A 351 10.75 41.23 2.34
CA SER A 351 10.06 42.52 2.22
C SER A 351 9.88 43.13 3.58
N SER A 352 10.50 44.30 3.71
CA SER A 352 10.54 45.17 4.86
C SER A 352 9.14 45.69 5.19
N SER A 353 8.60 45.34 6.36
CA SER A 353 7.73 46.27 7.09
C SER A 353 7.80 46.01 8.58
N SER A 354 8.13 47.08 9.30
CA SER A 354 8.24 47.15 10.75
C SER A 354 6.85 47.03 11.37
N PHE A 355 6.58 45.91 12.03
CA PHE A 355 5.51 45.83 13.02
C PHE A 355 6.07 45.21 14.29
N VAL A 356 6.03 45.98 15.38
CA VAL A 356 6.40 45.55 16.73
C VAL A 356 5.10 45.16 17.45
N PRO A 357 4.85 43.88 17.77
CA PRO A 357 3.80 43.50 18.69
C PRO A 357 4.34 43.40 20.13
N PRO A 358 3.51 43.70 21.14
CA PRO A 358 3.92 43.66 22.54
C PRO A 358 4.01 42.21 23.06
N GLU A 359 4.93 41.99 23.99
CA GLU A 359 5.13 40.72 24.71
C GLU A 359 3.83 40.18 25.34
N PRO A 360 3.53 38.88 25.18
CA PRO A 360 2.63 38.19 26.09
C PRO A 360 3.45 37.52 27.20
N LYS A 361 3.15 37.93 28.44
CA LYS A 361 3.31 37.09 29.62
C LYS A 361 2.22 36.02 29.61
N SER A 362 2.56 34.86 30.18
CA SER A 362 1.70 33.97 30.99
C SER A 362 1.37 32.58 30.42
N SER A 363 1.90 31.58 31.14
CA SER A 363 1.23 30.40 31.71
C SER A 363 0.65 29.30 30.81
N SER A 364 1.38 28.19 30.77
CA SER A 364 0.94 26.81 31.04
C SER A 364 -0.53 26.43 30.77
N SER A 365 -0.73 25.58 29.77
CA SER A 365 -1.57 24.38 29.93
C SER A 365 -1.10 23.31 28.95
N PHE A 366 -1.03 22.08 29.46
CA PHE A 366 -0.49 20.89 28.83
C PHE A 366 -1.15 20.56 27.48
N TYR A 367 -0.32 20.20 26.51
CA TYR A 367 -0.69 19.60 25.24
C TYR A 367 -0.90 18.09 25.48
N VAL A 368 -2.08 17.56 25.14
CA VAL A 368 -2.37 16.11 25.10
C VAL A 368 -2.65 15.81 23.62
N PRO A 369 -1.86 14.99 22.92
CA PRO A 369 -2.09 14.70 21.52
C PRO A 369 -3.27 13.72 21.41
N TYR A 370 -4.29 14.09 20.62
CA TYR A 370 -5.44 13.25 20.29
C TYR A 370 -5.22 12.72 18.87
N TYR A 371 -5.23 11.39 18.69
CA TYR A 371 -5.15 10.72 17.39
C TYR A 371 -6.32 11.20 16.51
N GLY A 372 -6.03 11.84 15.38
CA GLY A 372 -6.99 12.59 14.58
C GLY A 372 -7.43 11.86 13.31
N PHE A 373 -8.57 12.26 12.76
CA PHE A 373 -9.06 11.84 11.43
C PHE A 373 -8.03 12.22 10.36
N GLU A 374 -7.51 11.24 9.64
CA GLU A 374 -6.51 11.46 8.59
C GLU A 374 -7.19 11.74 7.25
N THR A 375 -6.60 12.64 6.46
CA THR A 375 -7.09 12.90 5.12
C THR A 375 -6.71 11.75 4.22
N TRP A 376 -7.73 11.06 3.70
CA TRP A 376 -7.56 9.99 2.74
C TRP A 376 -7.34 10.55 1.34
N TYR A 377 -6.36 9.98 0.63
CA TYR A 377 -6.08 10.24 -0.77
C TYR A 377 -6.11 8.94 -1.55
N GLY A 378 -7.05 8.80 -2.49
CA GLY A 378 -7.18 7.57 -3.25
C GLY A 378 -5.96 7.24 -4.13
N TYR A 379 -5.11 8.22 -4.46
CA TYR A 379 -3.90 7.96 -5.25
C TYR A 379 -2.80 7.25 -4.44
N GLU A 380 -2.93 7.21 -3.11
CA GLU A 380 -1.97 6.56 -2.22
C GLU A 380 -2.20 5.05 -2.13
N GLY A 381 -3.27 4.54 -2.77
CA GLY A 381 -3.60 3.10 -2.74
C GLY A 381 -4.07 2.63 -1.36
N VAL A 382 -4.45 3.54 -0.47
CA VAL A 382 -5.04 3.20 0.83
C VAL A 382 -6.52 2.88 0.64
N TYR A 383 -6.97 1.72 1.11
CA TYR A 383 -8.31 1.20 0.79
C TYR A 383 -9.43 1.63 1.76
N LYS A 384 -9.06 2.26 2.88
CA LYS A 384 -9.98 2.81 3.88
C LYS A 384 -9.54 4.20 4.34
N ILE A 385 -10.44 4.91 5.01
CA ILE A 385 -10.16 6.20 5.64
C ILE A 385 -9.84 5.97 7.13
N GLU A 386 -8.67 6.41 7.58
CA GLU A 386 -8.33 6.38 9.02
C GLU A 386 -9.11 7.46 9.77
N THR A 387 -10.25 7.09 10.34
CA THR A 387 -11.18 8.05 10.95
C THR A 387 -10.73 8.49 12.35
N GLY A 388 -9.85 7.72 13.00
CA GLY A 388 -9.48 7.87 14.41
C GLY A 388 -10.62 7.57 15.40
N LEU A 389 -11.71 6.97 14.93
CA LEU A 389 -12.95 6.76 15.69
C LEU A 389 -13.45 5.30 15.62
N ASP A 390 -12.58 4.36 15.25
CA ASP A 390 -12.91 2.94 15.09
C ASP A 390 -13.50 2.32 16.38
N ALA A 391 -14.50 1.45 16.21
CA ALA A 391 -15.21 0.79 17.30
C ALA A 391 -14.51 -0.47 17.84
N GLY A 392 -13.33 -0.81 17.33
CA GLY A 392 -12.45 -1.86 17.87
C GLY A 392 -12.20 -3.06 16.95
N GLU A 393 -12.84 -3.10 15.78
CA GLU A 393 -12.73 -4.21 14.81
C GLU A 393 -11.98 -3.82 13.53
N ASP A 394 -11.46 -2.58 13.46
CA ASP A 394 -10.73 -2.05 12.31
C ASP A 394 -11.55 -2.00 11.01
N MET A 395 -12.87 -1.80 11.15
CA MET A 395 -13.85 -1.83 10.05
C MET A 395 -14.39 -0.44 9.70
N SER A 396 -13.93 0.60 10.38
CA SER A 396 -14.21 1.99 9.98
C SER A 396 -13.54 2.36 8.66
N GLY A 397 -14.09 3.36 7.98
CA GLY A 397 -13.44 4.00 6.84
C GLY A 397 -13.46 3.23 5.52
N TYR A 398 -13.82 1.95 5.50
CA TYR A 398 -13.95 1.19 4.26
C TYR A 398 -15.09 1.73 3.39
N TRP A 399 -14.83 1.79 2.08
CA TRP A 399 -15.80 2.28 1.12
C TRP A 399 -16.81 1.21 0.72
N TYR A 400 -18.08 1.57 0.66
CA TYR A 400 -19.15 0.71 0.19
C TYR A 400 -20.14 1.45 -0.71
N GLU A 401 -20.80 0.69 -1.58
CA GLU A 401 -21.88 1.17 -2.45
C GLU A 401 -23.21 1.18 -1.70
N PHE A 402 -24.03 2.21 -1.94
CA PHE A 402 -25.44 2.19 -1.57
C PHE A 402 -26.31 2.74 -2.69
N ASN A 403 -27.55 2.29 -2.76
CA ASN A 403 -28.49 2.67 -3.80
C ASN A 403 -29.94 2.63 -3.30
N ASP A 404 -30.86 2.88 -4.22
CA ASP A 404 -32.30 2.96 -3.99
C ASP A 404 -33.04 1.62 -4.12
N ALA A 405 -32.31 0.50 -4.19
CA ALA A 405 -32.91 -0.82 -4.43
C ALA A 405 -33.87 -1.27 -3.31
N VAL A 406 -33.58 -0.92 -2.06
CA VAL A 406 -34.45 -1.22 -0.89
C VAL A 406 -35.83 -0.57 -1.04
N ASP A 407 -35.88 0.58 -1.72
CA ASP A 407 -37.11 1.34 -1.95
C ASP A 407 -37.83 0.95 -3.26
N GLY A 408 -37.24 0.02 -4.03
CA GLY A 408 -37.77 -0.45 -5.32
C GLY A 408 -37.25 0.31 -6.54
N GLY A 409 -36.15 1.06 -6.38
CA GLY A 409 -35.36 1.57 -7.50
C GLY A 409 -34.51 0.48 -8.16
N GLU A 410 -33.96 0.80 -9.33
CA GLU A 410 -33.08 -0.10 -10.10
C GLU A 410 -31.73 0.59 -10.41
N SER A 411 -31.39 1.64 -9.67
CA SER A 411 -30.18 2.41 -9.91
C SER A 411 -28.93 1.64 -9.49
N LYS A 412 -27.83 1.85 -10.22
CA LYS A 412 -26.57 1.14 -9.98
C LYS A 412 -25.34 1.94 -10.39
N ILE A 413 -24.20 1.56 -9.83
CA ILE A 413 -22.89 2.02 -10.28
C ILE A 413 -22.26 0.93 -11.15
N ILE A 414 -21.82 1.34 -12.34
CA ILE A 414 -21.01 0.54 -13.25
C ILE A 414 -19.56 0.89 -12.96
N TRP A 415 -18.86 -0.05 -12.34
CA TRP A 415 -17.46 0.07 -11.95
C TRP A 415 -16.53 -0.10 -13.17
N PRO A 416 -15.42 0.65 -13.25
CA PRO A 416 -14.49 0.56 -14.38
C PRO A 416 -13.70 -0.74 -14.41
N VAL A 417 -13.58 -1.40 -13.25
CA VAL A 417 -12.99 -2.72 -13.05
C VAL A 417 -13.90 -3.53 -12.12
N PRO A 418 -13.82 -4.87 -12.11
CA PRO A 418 -14.57 -5.69 -11.15
C PRO A 418 -14.26 -5.29 -9.70
N LYS A 419 -15.29 -5.33 -8.85
CA LYS A 419 -15.12 -5.21 -7.40
C LYS A 419 -14.50 -6.49 -6.85
N GLY A 420 -13.98 -6.36 -5.63
CA GLY A 420 -13.69 -7.47 -4.75
C GLY A 420 -12.22 -7.78 -4.62
N THR A 421 -11.90 -8.40 -3.49
CA THR A 421 -10.61 -9.00 -3.18
C THR A 421 -10.81 -10.48 -2.85
N GLU A 422 -9.76 -11.17 -2.44
CA GLU A 422 -9.87 -12.52 -1.91
C GLU A 422 -10.63 -12.60 -0.56
N TRP A 423 -10.89 -11.46 0.08
CA TRP A 423 -11.51 -11.35 1.40
C TRP A 423 -12.96 -10.86 1.36
N ASP A 424 -13.30 -9.97 0.43
CA ASP A 424 -14.65 -9.43 0.26
C ASP A 424 -14.94 -9.16 -1.23
N ASP A 425 -15.97 -9.80 -1.78
CA ASP A 425 -16.44 -9.63 -3.17
C ASP A 425 -16.93 -8.19 -3.46
N ASN A 426 -17.23 -7.39 -2.43
CA ASN A 426 -17.71 -6.02 -2.54
C ASN A 426 -16.64 -4.95 -2.31
N ALA A 427 -15.41 -5.33 -1.96
CA ALA A 427 -14.31 -4.41 -1.74
C ALA A 427 -14.07 -3.50 -2.95
N LEU A 428 -13.81 -2.20 -2.70
CA LEU A 428 -13.57 -1.21 -3.75
C LEU A 428 -12.09 -1.00 -4.07
N ASP A 429 -11.21 -1.81 -3.50
CA ASP A 429 -9.75 -1.73 -3.64
C ASP A 429 -9.30 -1.67 -5.11
N PRO A 430 -9.78 -2.56 -6.02
CA PRO A 430 -9.38 -2.49 -7.43
C PRO A 430 -9.83 -1.20 -8.11
N ILE A 431 -10.95 -0.63 -7.66
CA ILE A 431 -11.47 0.64 -8.16
C ILE A 431 -10.58 1.78 -7.68
N ILE A 432 -10.15 1.76 -6.42
CA ILE A 432 -9.21 2.73 -5.85
C ILE A 432 -7.90 2.73 -6.62
N ASP A 433 -7.33 1.55 -6.88
CA ASP A 433 -6.11 1.38 -7.66
C ASP A 433 -6.26 1.90 -9.10
N TYR A 434 -7.39 1.60 -9.75
CA TYR A 434 -7.66 2.02 -11.13
C TYR A 434 -7.86 3.53 -11.25
N CYS A 435 -8.62 4.12 -10.34
CA CYS A 435 -9.11 5.49 -10.45
C CYS A 435 -8.26 6.50 -9.66
N ALA A 436 -7.31 6.04 -8.85
CA ALA A 436 -6.67 6.83 -7.79
C ALA A 436 -7.70 7.46 -6.81
N GLY A 437 -8.83 6.80 -6.61
CA GLY A 437 -10.03 7.33 -5.95
C GLY A 437 -11.19 6.36 -6.09
N VAL A 438 -12.37 6.69 -5.56
CA VAL A 438 -13.55 5.85 -5.80
C VAL A 438 -14.32 6.43 -6.98
N CYS A 439 -14.22 5.77 -8.14
CA CYS A 439 -14.84 6.24 -9.38
C CYS A 439 -15.76 5.22 -10.04
N GLY A 440 -16.78 5.71 -10.75
CA GLY A 440 -17.74 4.85 -11.43
C GLY A 440 -18.66 5.63 -12.36
N THR A 441 -19.39 4.89 -13.20
CA THR A 441 -20.46 5.43 -14.05
C THR A 441 -21.80 5.07 -13.44
N TYR A 442 -22.61 6.05 -13.06
CA TYR A 442 -23.93 5.81 -12.49
C TYR A 442 -24.98 5.66 -13.59
N GLN A 443 -25.97 4.81 -13.33
CA GLN A 443 -27.21 4.70 -14.09
C GLN A 443 -28.37 4.81 -13.10
N LEU A 444 -29.16 5.89 -13.24
CA LEU A 444 -30.29 6.15 -12.35
C LEU A 444 -31.58 5.62 -12.97
N GLU A 445 -32.24 4.69 -12.30
CA GLU A 445 -33.48 4.06 -12.76
C GLU A 445 -34.50 4.06 -11.63
N GLN A 446 -35.60 4.78 -11.84
CA GLN A 446 -36.62 5.04 -10.82
C GLN A 446 -37.36 3.76 -10.39
N GLY A 447 -37.42 2.76 -11.26
CA GLY A 447 -38.12 1.50 -10.99
C GLY A 447 -39.57 1.74 -10.60
N LYS A 448 -39.93 1.35 -9.37
CA LYS A 448 -41.30 1.49 -8.81
C LYS A 448 -41.47 2.66 -7.85
N MET A 449 -40.41 3.43 -7.61
CA MET A 449 -40.44 4.55 -6.68
C MET A 449 -41.26 5.72 -7.24
N ASP A 450 -41.76 6.58 -6.35
CA ASP A 450 -42.47 7.82 -6.71
C ASP A 450 -41.60 9.08 -6.54
N TYR A 451 -40.32 8.91 -6.21
CA TYR A 451 -39.32 9.97 -6.14
C TYR A 451 -38.11 9.69 -7.03
N ASN A 452 -37.21 10.67 -7.10
CA ASN A 452 -36.04 10.64 -7.96
C ASN A 452 -35.04 9.53 -7.56
N PRO A 453 -34.59 8.68 -8.49
CA PRO A 453 -33.59 7.64 -8.22
C PRO A 453 -32.25 8.17 -7.75
N PHE A 454 -31.52 7.35 -6.98
CA PHE A 454 -30.19 7.68 -6.47
C PHE A 454 -29.23 6.49 -6.37
N VAL A 455 -27.94 6.80 -6.43
CA VAL A 455 -26.83 5.92 -6.04
C VAL A 455 -25.82 6.71 -5.24
N GLY A 456 -24.93 6.02 -4.55
CA GLY A 456 -23.82 6.65 -3.90
C GLY A 456 -22.76 5.68 -3.40
N ILE A 457 -21.72 6.28 -2.85
CA ILE A 457 -20.67 5.60 -2.10
C ILE A 457 -20.59 6.21 -0.71
N ALA A 458 -20.22 5.40 0.27
CA ALA A 458 -20.14 5.83 1.65
C ALA A 458 -19.01 5.11 2.36
N PHE A 459 -18.65 5.64 3.53
CA PHE A 459 -17.79 4.96 4.49
C PHE A 459 -18.33 5.23 5.90
N ASP A 460 -18.14 4.27 6.79
CA ASP A 460 -18.55 4.39 8.19
C ASP A 460 -17.48 5.10 9.02
N ILE A 461 -17.89 5.90 10.00
CA ILE A 461 -16.99 6.63 10.88
C ILE A 461 -16.33 5.69 11.90
N ALA A 462 -17.10 4.79 12.51
CA ALA A 462 -16.60 3.88 13.54
C ALA A 462 -16.64 2.41 13.16
N GLY A 463 -17.35 2.06 12.07
CA GLY A 463 -17.61 0.67 11.73
C GLY A 463 -18.47 -0.06 12.78
N PRO A 464 -18.68 -1.38 12.65
CA PRO A 464 -19.35 -2.21 13.66
C PRO A 464 -18.50 -2.44 14.92
N ALA A 465 -19.16 -2.56 16.07
CA ALA A 465 -18.48 -2.73 17.37
C ALA A 465 -18.22 -4.20 17.79
N ASP A 466 -19.02 -5.15 17.30
CA ASP A 466 -19.02 -6.53 17.85
C ASP A 466 -18.97 -7.65 16.78
N TYR A 467 -19.05 -7.31 15.48
CA TYR A 467 -19.09 -8.31 14.40
C TYR A 467 -18.73 -7.70 13.04
N TRP A 468 -17.97 -8.43 12.23
CA TRP A 468 -17.49 -8.00 10.89
C TRP A 468 -18.60 -7.60 9.89
N ASP A 469 -19.83 -8.08 10.11
CA ASP A 469 -21.04 -7.76 9.31
C ASP A 469 -22.14 -7.11 10.18
N GLY A 470 -21.73 -6.48 11.29
CA GLY A 470 -22.62 -5.77 12.19
C GLY A 470 -23.04 -4.40 11.64
N PRO A 471 -24.12 -3.80 12.15
CA PRO A 471 -24.43 -2.42 11.83
C PRO A 471 -23.34 -1.51 12.40
N ALA A 472 -22.86 -0.55 11.60
CA ALA A 472 -21.94 0.46 12.11
C ALA A 472 -22.56 1.26 13.27
N VAL A 473 -21.73 1.58 14.27
CA VAL A 473 -22.12 2.38 15.42
C VAL A 473 -21.87 3.86 15.17
N ALA A 474 -22.62 4.71 15.85
CA ALA A 474 -22.42 6.16 15.78
C ALA A 474 -21.19 6.58 16.61
N ALA A 475 -20.43 7.55 16.10
CA ALA A 475 -19.33 8.18 16.80
C ALA A 475 -19.40 9.72 16.77
N ASP A 476 -18.66 10.35 17.68
CA ASP A 476 -18.59 11.80 17.79
C ASP A 476 -17.47 12.35 16.88
N ALA A 477 -17.86 12.81 15.68
CA ALA A 477 -17.01 13.44 14.69
C ALA A 477 -16.91 14.97 14.87
N SER A 478 -17.38 15.53 15.99
CA SER A 478 -17.40 16.99 16.21
C SER A 478 -16.01 17.62 16.12
N ALA A 479 -14.98 16.90 16.55
CA ALA A 479 -13.59 17.36 16.54
C ALA A 479 -13.04 17.65 15.12
N MET A 480 -13.60 17.03 14.09
CA MET A 480 -13.21 17.28 12.69
C MET A 480 -13.63 18.67 12.18
N GLY A 481 -14.61 19.31 12.83
CA GLY A 481 -15.15 20.63 12.45
C GLY A 481 -15.92 20.69 11.11
N GLY A 482 -15.81 19.66 10.28
CA GLY A 482 -16.34 19.58 8.92
C GLY A 482 -15.63 18.49 8.11
N LEU A 483 -15.88 18.49 6.81
CA LEU A 483 -15.14 17.68 5.84
C LEU A 483 -14.43 18.56 4.83
N CYS A 484 -13.28 18.11 4.36
CA CYS A 484 -12.78 18.46 3.05
C CYS A 484 -13.08 17.31 2.07
N ILE A 485 -13.28 17.61 0.79
CA ILE A 485 -13.44 16.61 -0.28
C ILE A 485 -12.88 17.13 -1.61
N ALA A 486 -12.17 16.28 -2.35
CA ALA A 486 -11.86 16.50 -3.76
C ALA A 486 -12.63 15.53 -4.65
N TYR A 487 -13.35 16.03 -5.67
CA TYR A 487 -14.17 15.18 -6.52
C TYR A 487 -14.35 15.73 -7.95
N THR A 488 -14.78 14.84 -8.85
CA THR A 488 -15.45 15.15 -10.12
C THR A 488 -16.83 14.49 -10.15
N SER A 489 -17.78 15.11 -10.84
CA SER A 489 -19.07 14.50 -11.14
C SER A 489 -19.75 15.18 -12.32
N ASP A 490 -20.31 14.39 -13.22
CA ASP A 490 -21.10 14.86 -14.36
C ASP A 490 -22.46 15.46 -13.97
N PHE A 491 -22.89 15.25 -12.73
CA PHE A 491 -24.10 15.82 -12.16
C PHE A 491 -23.84 16.41 -10.77
N ALA A 492 -24.79 17.17 -10.24
CA ALA A 492 -24.67 17.65 -8.87
C ALA A 492 -24.83 16.48 -7.89
N ALA A 493 -23.99 16.45 -6.87
CA ALA A 493 -24.01 15.45 -5.81
C ALA A 493 -24.36 16.10 -4.46
N SER A 494 -24.50 15.29 -3.43
CA SER A 494 -24.61 15.73 -2.04
C SER A 494 -23.72 14.89 -1.14
N LEU A 495 -23.19 15.50 -0.09
CA LEU A 495 -22.65 14.77 1.06
C LEU A 495 -23.73 14.72 2.14
N GLU A 496 -24.17 13.53 2.51
CA GLU A 496 -25.14 13.31 3.58
C GLU A 496 -24.45 12.77 4.84
N LEU A 497 -24.95 13.19 6.01
CA LEU A 497 -24.50 12.73 7.32
C LEU A 497 -25.37 11.55 7.78
N GLY A 498 -24.96 10.33 7.45
CA GLY A 498 -25.68 9.11 7.82
C GLY A 498 -25.76 8.93 9.33
N LEU A 499 -26.96 8.66 9.85
CA LEU A 499 -27.22 8.48 11.30
C LEU A 499 -27.62 7.04 11.59
N SER A 500 -27.93 6.71 12.85
CA SER A 500 -28.56 5.42 13.17
C SER A 500 -29.98 5.36 12.61
N ASP A 501 -30.46 4.15 12.32
CA ASP A 501 -31.80 3.93 11.75
C ASP A 501 -32.90 4.56 12.62
N GLU A 502 -32.75 4.48 13.96
CA GLU A 502 -33.69 5.12 14.88
C GLU A 502 -33.67 6.64 14.76
N LYS A 503 -32.48 7.23 14.57
CA LYS A 503 -32.33 8.67 14.46
C LYS A 503 -32.77 9.19 13.10
N GLU A 504 -32.47 8.47 12.02
CA GLU A 504 -32.99 8.77 10.67
C GLU A 504 -34.53 8.71 10.67
N ALA A 505 -35.13 7.69 11.29
CA ALA A 505 -36.58 7.60 11.45
C ALA A 505 -37.16 8.75 12.30
N GLU A 506 -36.48 9.16 13.39
CA GLU A 506 -36.89 10.29 14.23
C GLU A 506 -36.95 11.60 13.42
N VAL A 507 -35.98 11.84 12.55
CA VAL A 507 -35.97 13.03 11.67
C VAL A 507 -36.82 12.85 10.41
N GLY A 508 -37.51 11.71 10.27
CA GLY A 508 -38.33 11.38 9.11
C GLY A 508 -37.54 11.23 7.82
N TYR A 509 -36.31 10.70 7.91
CA TYR A 509 -35.36 10.47 6.81
C TYR A 509 -34.89 11.73 6.07
N ASP A 510 -35.18 12.92 6.61
CA ASP A 510 -34.65 14.18 6.12
C ASP A 510 -33.24 14.40 6.68
N ILE A 511 -32.29 13.65 6.13
CA ILE A 511 -30.89 13.59 6.60
C ILE A 511 -30.17 14.92 6.28
N PRO A 512 -29.41 15.52 7.21
CA PRO A 512 -28.61 16.70 6.92
C PRO A 512 -27.61 16.45 5.80
N PHE A 513 -27.57 17.36 4.82
CA PHE A 513 -26.65 17.26 3.71
C PHE A 513 -26.03 18.60 3.32
N ALA A 514 -24.91 18.54 2.62
CA ALA A 514 -24.28 19.65 1.93
C ALA A 514 -24.29 19.41 0.43
N SER A 515 -24.64 20.42 -0.36
CA SER A 515 -24.67 20.31 -1.83
C SER A 515 -23.27 20.41 -2.43
N LEU A 516 -22.97 19.48 -3.32
CA LEU A 516 -21.78 19.47 -4.16
C LEU A 516 -22.17 19.82 -5.60
N PRO A 517 -21.71 20.96 -6.15
CA PRO A 517 -22.04 21.32 -7.52
C PRO A 517 -21.47 20.30 -8.53
N LYS A 518 -22.11 20.20 -9.70
CA LYS A 518 -21.52 19.50 -10.86
C LYS A 518 -20.09 20.00 -11.10
N ALA A 519 -19.16 19.07 -11.33
CA ALA A 519 -17.75 19.36 -11.47
C ALA A 519 -17.11 18.42 -12.52
N THR A 520 -17.02 18.86 -13.79
CA THR A 520 -16.36 18.09 -14.86
C THR A 520 -14.83 18.19 -14.84
N SER A 521 -14.30 19.00 -13.93
CA SER A 521 -12.89 19.10 -13.57
C SER A 521 -12.80 19.02 -12.05
N VAL A 522 -11.64 18.64 -11.52
CA VAL A 522 -11.51 18.43 -10.08
C VAL A 522 -11.84 19.71 -9.32
N VAL A 523 -12.67 19.57 -8.28
CA VAL A 523 -12.99 20.63 -7.34
C VAL A 523 -12.72 20.13 -5.93
N VAL A 524 -12.06 20.98 -5.13
CA VAL A 524 -11.88 20.79 -3.70
C VAL A 524 -12.90 21.65 -2.93
N LYS A 525 -13.54 21.08 -1.91
CA LYS A 525 -14.49 21.77 -1.04
C LYS A 525 -14.18 21.50 0.43
N ASP A 526 -14.05 22.57 1.19
CA ASP A 526 -14.15 22.56 2.65
C ASP A 526 -15.58 22.88 3.06
N ILE A 527 -16.18 22.02 3.88
CA ILE A 527 -17.58 22.06 4.26
C ILE A 527 -17.67 21.90 5.78
N PRO A 528 -17.83 22.99 6.55
CA PRO A 528 -18.00 22.89 7.99
C PRO A 528 -19.33 22.20 8.34
N TRP A 529 -19.39 21.55 9.51
CA TRP A 529 -20.62 20.90 10.00
C TRP A 529 -21.86 21.80 9.96
N SER A 530 -21.68 23.09 10.25
CA SER A 530 -22.72 24.13 10.17
C SER A 530 -23.37 24.31 8.79
N SER A 531 -22.72 23.83 7.73
CA SER A 531 -23.22 23.91 6.35
C SER A 531 -24.17 22.77 6.00
N PHE A 532 -24.18 21.68 6.76
CA PHE A 532 -25.08 20.56 6.56
C PHE A 532 -26.46 20.90 7.09
N LYS A 533 -27.48 20.78 6.23
CA LYS A 533 -28.85 21.19 6.54
C LYS A 533 -29.83 20.17 6.03
N GLN A 534 -30.90 19.97 6.79
CA GLN A 534 -32.06 19.23 6.33
C GLN A 534 -32.80 20.01 5.24
N ALA A 535 -33.45 19.31 4.32
CA ALA A 535 -34.27 19.93 3.27
C ALA A 535 -35.60 20.49 3.82
N GLY A 536 -36.04 20.04 4.99
CA GLY A 536 -37.19 20.56 5.73
C GLY A 536 -38.52 19.83 5.45
N TRP A 537 -38.48 18.61 4.93
CA TRP A 537 -39.67 17.78 4.66
C TRP A 537 -39.90 16.69 5.72
N GLY A 538 -38.90 16.39 6.55
CA GLY A 538 -38.96 15.34 7.58
C GLY A 538 -39.67 15.75 8.88
N THR A 539 -39.92 14.77 9.73
CA THR A 539 -40.65 14.91 11.01
C THR A 539 -39.72 15.07 12.21
N GLY A 540 -38.65 15.85 12.09
CA GLY A 540 -37.75 16.16 13.20
C GLY A 540 -36.78 17.25 12.80
N LYS A 541 -36.00 17.75 13.77
CA LYS A 541 -34.97 18.76 13.50
C LYS A 541 -33.65 18.31 14.10
N ILE A 542 -32.60 18.39 13.28
CA ILE A 542 -31.23 18.19 13.71
C ILE A 542 -30.33 19.13 12.90
N THR A 543 -29.38 19.77 13.58
CA THR A 543 -28.34 20.58 12.94
C THR A 543 -27.21 19.68 12.43
N GLY A 544 -26.39 20.20 11.52
CA GLY A 544 -25.21 19.46 11.06
C GLY A 544 -24.22 19.18 12.20
N GLU A 545 -24.08 20.09 13.16
CA GLU A 545 -23.24 19.91 14.35
C GLU A 545 -23.78 18.82 15.28
N GLU A 546 -25.09 18.78 15.52
CA GLU A 546 -25.71 17.71 16.32
C GLU A 546 -25.61 16.35 15.63
N ALA A 547 -25.76 16.33 14.30
CA ALA A 547 -25.58 15.12 13.50
C ALA A 547 -24.13 14.62 13.54
N ALA A 548 -23.15 15.51 13.45
CA ALA A 548 -21.73 15.17 13.52
C ALA A 548 -21.33 14.54 14.88
N ALA A 549 -22.01 14.91 15.97
CA ALA A 549 -21.77 14.33 17.29
C ALA A 549 -22.30 12.87 17.45
N MET A 550 -23.03 12.36 16.47
CA MET A 550 -23.58 11.00 16.45
C MET A 550 -23.56 10.40 15.03
N LEU A 551 -22.46 10.64 14.33
CA LEU A 551 -22.31 10.32 12.92
C LEU A 551 -22.00 8.83 12.76
N LYS A 552 -22.76 8.15 11.91
CA LYS A 552 -22.52 6.75 11.53
C LYS A 552 -21.70 6.67 10.25
N SER A 553 -22.08 7.41 9.22
CA SER A 553 -21.38 7.42 7.92
C SER A 553 -21.39 8.77 7.24
N VAL A 554 -20.46 8.95 6.31
CA VAL A 554 -20.47 10.04 5.33
C VAL A 554 -20.82 9.46 3.97
N ARG A 555 -21.83 10.02 3.31
CA ARG A 555 -22.38 9.45 2.06
C ARG A 555 -22.26 10.44 0.92
N PHE A 556 -21.50 10.11 -0.12
CA PHE A 556 -21.50 10.83 -1.39
C PHE A 556 -22.62 10.27 -2.27
N LYS A 557 -23.65 11.08 -2.52
CA LYS A 557 -24.88 10.67 -3.20
C LYS A 557 -25.11 11.47 -4.47
N ILE A 558 -25.54 10.77 -5.52
CA ILE A 558 -26.02 11.35 -6.76
C ILE A 558 -27.49 10.98 -6.89
N GLN A 559 -28.37 11.98 -6.87
CA GLN A 559 -29.81 11.80 -7.04
C GLN A 559 -30.31 12.67 -8.19
N GLY A 560 -31.07 12.08 -9.11
CA GLY A 560 -31.40 12.70 -10.37
C GLY A 560 -32.69 12.17 -10.99
N LYS A 561 -32.94 12.52 -12.24
CA LYS A 561 -34.12 12.02 -12.96
C LYS A 561 -33.88 10.60 -13.46
N ASP A 562 -34.99 9.88 -13.64
CA ASP A 562 -35.00 8.57 -14.31
C ASP A 562 -34.27 8.60 -15.66
N GLY A 563 -33.47 7.57 -15.92
CA GLY A 563 -32.67 7.37 -17.12
C GLY A 563 -31.39 8.23 -17.21
N MET A 564 -31.04 8.96 -16.15
CA MET A 564 -29.82 9.77 -16.14
C MET A 564 -28.57 8.90 -15.96
N THR A 565 -27.55 9.18 -16.76
CA THR A 565 -26.22 8.57 -16.65
C THR A 565 -25.14 9.63 -16.55
N GLY A 566 -23.98 9.25 -16.06
CA GLY A 566 -22.77 10.06 -16.00
C GLY A 566 -21.72 9.41 -15.12
N SER A 567 -20.57 10.07 -14.96
CA SER A 567 -19.46 9.54 -14.17
C SER A 567 -19.13 10.44 -12.99
N PHE A 568 -18.47 9.86 -11.99
CA PHE A 568 -17.93 10.58 -10.84
C PHE A 568 -16.59 9.97 -10.40
N ASN A 569 -15.81 10.74 -9.65
CA ASN A 569 -14.63 10.25 -8.92
C ASN A 569 -14.50 11.02 -7.61
N VAL A 570 -14.45 10.32 -6.47
CA VAL A 570 -14.07 10.90 -5.17
C VAL A 570 -12.61 10.58 -4.93
N MET A 571 -11.79 11.61 -4.89
CA MET A 571 -10.33 11.52 -4.95
C MET A 571 -9.69 11.67 -3.58
N SER A 572 -10.20 12.56 -2.74
CA SER A 572 -9.76 12.68 -1.36
C SER A 572 -10.89 13.11 -0.44
N VAL A 573 -10.83 12.69 0.83
CA VAL A 573 -11.77 13.06 1.89
C VAL A 573 -11.00 13.20 3.20
N GLY A 574 -11.25 14.26 3.95
CA GLY A 574 -10.53 14.59 5.18
C GLY A 574 -11.38 15.40 6.14
N ALA A 575 -10.85 15.70 7.33
CA ALA A 575 -11.43 16.69 8.23
C ALA A 575 -11.40 18.11 7.61
N LEU A 576 -12.13 19.06 8.19
CA LEU A 576 -12.15 20.44 7.70
C LEU A 576 -10.74 21.05 7.70
N GLY A 577 -10.27 21.51 6.54
CA GLY A 577 -8.90 22.02 6.42
C GLY A 577 -7.81 20.94 6.49
N GLY A 578 -8.18 19.65 6.41
CA GLY A 578 -7.27 18.51 6.40
C GLY A 578 -6.42 18.38 5.14
N GLY A 579 -6.55 19.30 4.18
CA GLY A 579 -5.67 19.36 3.02
C GLY A 579 -6.09 18.48 1.84
N CYS A 580 -7.39 18.19 1.68
CA CYS A 580 -7.90 17.51 0.49
C CYS A 580 -7.40 18.19 -0.77
N SER A 581 -6.90 17.39 -1.70
CA SER A 581 -6.26 17.90 -2.91
C SER A 581 -6.48 16.93 -4.07
N ALA A 582 -6.11 17.42 -5.25
CA ALA A 582 -6.02 16.62 -6.46
C ALA A 582 -4.71 16.85 -7.23
N GLU A 583 -3.66 17.30 -6.53
CA GLU A 583 -2.44 17.80 -7.18
C GLU A 583 -1.54 16.71 -7.79
N ARG A 584 -1.93 15.43 -7.72
CA ARG A 584 -1.19 14.29 -8.33
C ARG A 584 -2.01 13.43 -9.29
N TYR A 585 -3.20 13.88 -9.70
CA TYR A 585 -4.06 13.13 -10.61
C TYR A 585 -3.66 13.38 -12.08
N PHE A 586 -3.05 12.38 -12.72
CA PHE A 586 -3.11 12.31 -14.17
C PHE A 586 -4.58 12.07 -14.53
N THR A 587 -5.22 13.01 -15.23
CA THR A 587 -6.59 12.85 -15.74
C THR A 587 -6.66 11.66 -16.70
N VAL A 588 -6.84 10.46 -16.17
CA VAL A 588 -7.54 9.38 -16.86
C VAL A 588 -9.00 9.55 -16.46
N ILE A 589 -9.74 10.34 -17.23
CA ILE A 589 -11.19 10.24 -17.20
C ILE A 589 -11.50 9.05 -18.11
N PRO A 590 -11.94 7.88 -17.58
CA PRO A 590 -12.35 6.79 -18.44
C PRO A 590 -13.58 7.25 -19.23
N THR A 591 -13.40 7.56 -20.52
CA THR A 591 -14.53 7.59 -21.45
C THR A 591 -14.90 6.15 -21.72
N VAL A 592 -15.86 5.61 -20.96
CA VAL A 592 -16.55 4.40 -21.36
C VAL A 592 -17.35 4.76 -22.61
N ASP A 593 -16.89 4.30 -23.77
CA ASP A 593 -17.73 4.27 -24.97
C ASP A 593 -18.94 3.41 -24.63
N VAL A 594 -20.06 4.05 -24.30
CA VAL A 594 -21.35 3.38 -24.17
C VAL A 594 -21.65 2.80 -25.55
N VAL A 595 -21.30 1.53 -25.73
CA VAL A 595 -21.70 0.74 -26.89
C VAL A 595 -23.21 0.76 -26.88
N LYS A 596 -23.80 1.60 -27.75
CA LYS A 596 -25.20 1.55 -28.09
C LYS A 596 -25.46 0.16 -28.66
N LEU A 597 -25.97 -0.73 -27.81
CA LEU A 597 -26.59 -1.98 -28.24
C LEU A 597 -27.78 -1.60 -29.11
N ASN A 598 -27.55 -1.54 -30.42
CA ASN A 598 -28.62 -1.49 -31.39
C ASN A 598 -29.42 -2.79 -31.25
N GLU A 599 -30.61 -2.67 -30.67
CA GLU A 599 -31.66 -3.67 -30.71
C GLU A 599 -31.85 -4.14 -32.16
N LYS A 600 -31.34 -5.33 -32.47
CA LYS A 600 -31.80 -6.07 -33.63
C LYS A 600 -33.13 -6.68 -33.25
N LYS A 601 -34.23 -5.98 -33.59
CA LYS A 601 -35.56 -6.58 -33.72
C LYS A 601 -35.43 -7.86 -34.54
N ILE A 602 -35.63 -9.00 -33.90
CA ILE A 602 -35.97 -10.24 -34.58
C ILE A 602 -37.50 -10.30 -34.60
N ASP A 603 -38.06 -9.81 -35.70
CA ASP A 603 -39.42 -10.15 -36.10
C ASP A 603 -39.37 -11.46 -36.91
N ARG A 604 -40.06 -12.48 -36.37
CA ARG A 604 -40.45 -13.78 -36.93
C ARG A 604 -39.41 -14.89 -37.10
#